data_AF-A0A950XLE7-F1
#
_entry.id   AF-A0A950XLE7-F1
#
_cell.length_a   1.000
_cell.length_b   1.000
_cell.length_c   1.000
_cell.angle_alpha   90.00
_cell.angle_beta   90.00
_cell.angle_gamma   90.00
#
_symmetry.space_group_name_H-M   'P 1'
#
loop_
_entity.id
_entity.type
_entity.pdbx_description
1 polymer ?
#
loop_
_entity_poly.entity_id
_entity_poly.type
_entity_poly.pdbx_seq_one_letter_code
_entity_poly.pdbx_strand_id
1 'polypeptide(L)'
;SEKELATVSKKIRDDPRSWIAQPMMQLSTVPTQVGDNLAPRHVDLRPFAVNDGDDVWVLPGGLSRVALVEGSLVVNSSQGGGSKDTWVLASRASVANRELGAAQIVRSLPPAVPAGEPEADGSGQRPQPRPSRAASDQHSQQQQ
;
A
#
# COMPACT_ATOMS: atom_id res chain seq x y z
N SER A 1 -16.78 6.20 -24.68
CA SER A 1 -17.72 6.81 -25.65
C SER A 1 -17.45 6.26 -27.05
N GLU A 2 -18.46 6.16 -27.92
CA GLU A 2 -18.30 5.71 -29.33
C GLU A 2 -17.24 6.54 -30.08
N LYS A 3 -17.18 7.84 -29.80
CA LYS A 3 -16.19 8.76 -30.39
C LYS A 3 -14.75 8.39 -30.02
N GLU A 4 -14.52 7.95 -28.78
CA GLU A 4 -13.19 7.54 -28.31
C GLU A 4 -12.78 6.22 -28.95
N LEU A 5 -13.70 5.26 -29.04
CA LEU A 5 -13.47 3.98 -29.72
C LEU A 5 -13.12 4.17 -31.19
N ALA A 6 -13.86 5.03 -31.91
CA ALA A 6 -13.57 5.36 -33.31
C ALA A 6 -12.17 5.98 -33.46
N THR A 7 -11.79 6.87 -32.55
CA THR A 7 -10.48 7.53 -32.54
C THR A 7 -9.35 6.52 -32.32
N VAL A 8 -9.48 5.64 -31.31
CA VAL A 8 -8.49 4.59 -31.03
C VAL A 8 -8.42 3.58 -32.16
N SER A 9 -9.57 3.18 -32.72
CA SER A 9 -9.67 2.26 -33.85
C SER A 9 -8.95 2.79 -35.09
N LYS A 10 -9.02 4.10 -35.35
CA LYS A 10 -8.23 4.75 -36.40
C LYS A 10 -6.73 4.64 -36.13
N LYS A 11 -6.28 5.01 -34.93
CA LYS A 11 -4.86 4.93 -34.53
C LYS A 11 -4.28 3.52 -34.63
N ILE A 12 -5.05 2.50 -34.25
CA ILE A 12 -4.64 1.09 -34.38
C ILE A 12 -4.47 0.70 -35.85
N ARG A 13 -5.36 1.16 -36.74
CA ARG A 13 -5.23 0.87 -38.18
C ARG A 13 -4.05 1.60 -38.81
N ASP A 14 -3.77 2.82 -38.38
CA ASP A 14 -2.69 3.66 -38.92
C ASP A 14 -1.29 3.10 -38.55
N ASP A 15 -1.13 2.50 -37.37
CA ASP A 15 0.12 1.84 -36.94
C ASP A 15 -0.15 0.60 -36.05
N PRO A 16 -0.52 -0.55 -36.64
CA PRO A 16 -0.96 -1.71 -35.88
C PRO A 16 0.17 -2.37 -35.06
N ARG A 17 1.43 -2.19 -35.44
CA ARG A 17 2.57 -2.82 -34.75
C ARG A 17 2.86 -2.19 -33.38
N SER A 18 2.39 -0.98 -33.15
CA SER A 18 2.55 -0.28 -31.87
C SER A 18 1.49 -0.62 -30.83
N TRP A 19 0.55 -1.52 -31.12
CA TRP A 19 -0.56 -1.86 -30.23
C TRP A 19 -0.61 -3.35 -29.93
N ILE A 20 -0.97 -3.67 -28.69
CA ILE A 20 -1.27 -5.02 -28.23
C ILE A 20 -2.59 -4.93 -27.45
N ALA A 21 -3.47 -5.91 -27.65
CA ALA A 21 -4.70 -6.05 -26.88
C ALA A 21 -4.61 -7.32 -26.01
N GLN A 22 -5.14 -7.23 -24.79
CA GLN A 22 -5.24 -8.34 -23.86
C GLN A 22 -6.65 -8.36 -23.27
N PRO A 23 -7.20 -9.54 -22.92
CA PRO A 23 -8.43 -9.62 -22.14
C PRO A 23 -8.28 -8.83 -20.83
N MET A 24 -9.34 -8.12 -20.42
CA MET A 24 -9.31 -7.42 -19.14
C MET A 24 -9.29 -8.44 -17.99
N MET A 25 -8.20 -8.44 -17.23
CA MET A 25 -8.06 -9.23 -16.02
C MET A 25 -8.44 -8.39 -14.81
N GLN A 26 -9.21 -8.98 -13.89
CA GLN A 26 -9.49 -8.35 -12.60
C GLN A 26 -8.24 -8.43 -11.73
N LEU A 27 -7.58 -7.29 -11.51
CA LEU A 27 -6.43 -7.20 -10.63
C LEU A 27 -6.87 -7.32 -9.17
N SER A 28 -6.04 -7.98 -8.34
CA SER A 28 -6.24 -7.97 -6.89
C SER A 28 -6.17 -6.55 -6.34
N THR A 29 -6.82 -6.32 -5.20
CA THR A 29 -6.76 -5.04 -4.50
C THR A 29 -6.01 -5.16 -3.17
N VAL A 30 -5.43 -4.04 -2.74
CA VAL A 30 -4.80 -3.90 -1.43
C VAL A 30 -5.37 -2.69 -0.69
N PRO A 31 -5.48 -2.73 0.66
CA PRO A 31 -5.87 -1.58 1.45
C PRO A 31 -4.93 -0.40 1.21
N THR A 32 -5.50 0.73 0.83
CA THR A 32 -4.77 1.96 0.54
C THR A 32 -5.47 3.11 1.24
N GLN A 33 -4.69 3.91 1.97
CA GLN A 33 -5.19 5.11 2.63
C GLN A 33 -5.48 6.17 1.57
N VAL A 34 -6.72 6.64 1.55
CA VAL A 34 -7.21 7.69 0.65
C VAL A 34 -7.92 8.73 1.51
N GLY A 35 -7.26 9.87 1.73
CA GLY A 35 -7.66 10.81 2.78
C GLY A 35 -7.66 10.12 4.14
N ASP A 36 -8.78 10.21 4.85
CA ASP A 36 -8.94 9.66 6.20
C ASP A 36 -9.45 8.20 6.24
N ASN A 37 -9.68 7.58 5.07
CA ASN A 37 -10.28 6.25 4.98
C ASN A 37 -9.35 5.23 4.31
N LEU A 38 -9.50 3.96 4.69
CA LEU A 38 -8.91 2.85 3.94
C LEU A 38 -9.87 2.37 2.86
N ALA A 39 -9.41 2.36 1.61
CA ALA A 39 -10.18 1.88 0.47
C ALA A 39 -9.37 0.84 -0.33
N PRO A 40 -10.04 -0.14 -0.96
CA PRO A 40 -9.35 -1.07 -1.85
C PRO A 40 -8.86 -0.34 -3.10
N ARG A 41 -7.62 -0.62 -3.51
CA ARG A 41 -7.02 -0.13 -4.76
C ARG A 41 -6.31 -1.25 -5.47
N HIS A 42 -6.40 -1.29 -6.80
CA HIS A 42 -5.77 -2.34 -7.59
C HIS A 42 -4.25 -2.26 -7.48
N VAL A 43 -3.62 -3.43 -7.34
CA VAL A 43 -2.18 -3.58 -7.20
C VAL A 43 -1.62 -4.41 -8.35
N ASP A 44 -0.40 -4.09 -8.73
CA ASP A 44 0.45 -4.90 -9.60
C ASP A 44 1.80 -5.13 -8.92
N LEU A 45 2.33 -6.35 -9.03
CA LEU A 45 3.60 -6.74 -8.44
C LEU A 45 4.61 -7.04 -9.55
N ARG A 46 5.74 -6.35 -9.50
CA ARG A 46 6.89 -6.61 -10.37
C ARG A 46 8.02 -7.28 -9.58
N PRO A 47 8.13 -8.62 -9.61
CA PRO A 47 9.30 -9.30 -9.08
C PRO A 47 10.51 -9.09 -9.97
N PHE A 48 11.70 -9.35 -9.43
CA PHE A 48 12.96 -9.28 -10.18
C PHE A 48 13.61 -10.66 -10.20
N ALA A 49 13.75 -11.21 -11.40
CA ALA A 49 14.58 -12.38 -11.65
C ALA A 49 16.01 -11.90 -11.95
N VAL A 50 16.98 -12.50 -11.29
CA VAL A 50 18.42 -12.23 -11.46
C VAL A 50 19.05 -13.47 -12.09
N ASN A 51 19.97 -13.22 -13.01
CA ASN A 51 20.81 -14.24 -13.64
C ASN A 51 22.26 -13.75 -13.52
N ASP A 52 23.14 -14.57 -12.93
CA ASP A 52 24.57 -14.25 -12.76
C ASP A 52 25.49 -14.82 -13.86
N GLY A 53 24.93 -15.59 -14.79
CA GLY A 53 25.62 -16.30 -15.85
C GLY A 53 25.45 -17.82 -15.74
N ASP A 54 25.31 -18.35 -14.53
CA ASP A 54 25.23 -19.78 -14.25
C ASP A 54 23.82 -20.19 -13.78
N ASP A 55 23.20 -19.36 -12.92
CA ASP A 55 21.90 -19.66 -12.30
C ASP A 55 20.86 -18.53 -12.52
N VAL A 56 19.57 -18.88 -12.38
CA VAL A 56 18.45 -17.92 -12.40
C VAL A 56 17.61 -18.06 -11.15
N TRP A 57 17.40 -16.96 -10.42
CA TRP A 57 16.54 -16.93 -9.23
C TRP A 57 15.72 -15.65 -9.14
N VAL A 58 14.64 -15.69 -8.34
CA VAL A 58 13.78 -14.54 -8.08
C VAL A 58 14.07 -14.02 -6.68
N LEU A 59 14.30 -12.71 -6.54
CA LEU A 59 14.51 -12.09 -5.24
C LEU A 59 13.24 -12.19 -4.38
N PRO A 60 13.34 -12.38 -3.05
CA PRO A 60 12.19 -12.45 -2.15
C PRO A 60 11.60 -11.06 -1.90
N GLY A 61 10.97 -10.49 -2.93
CA GLY A 61 10.39 -9.16 -2.93
C GLY A 61 10.02 -8.70 -4.33
N GLY A 62 9.80 -7.40 -4.47
CA GLY A 62 9.47 -6.80 -5.76
C GLY A 62 8.89 -5.40 -5.59
N LEU A 63 8.72 -4.71 -6.71
CA LEU A 63 8.06 -3.41 -6.74
C LEU A 63 6.54 -3.61 -6.81
N SER A 64 5.84 -3.27 -5.74
CA SER A 64 4.38 -3.20 -5.77
C SER A 64 3.93 -1.79 -6.19
N ARG A 65 3.07 -1.72 -7.20
CA ARG A 65 2.47 -0.48 -7.72
C ARG A 65 0.98 -0.47 -7.46
N VAL A 66 0.42 0.67 -7.09
CA VAL A 66 -0.98 0.81 -6.71
C VAL A 66 -1.63 1.91 -7.55
N ALA A 67 -2.78 1.59 -8.16
CA ALA A 67 -3.60 2.58 -8.84
C ALA A 67 -4.34 3.42 -7.78
N LEU A 68 -4.00 4.70 -7.60
CA LEU A 68 -4.62 5.54 -6.56
C LEU A 68 -6.03 5.99 -6.94
N VAL A 69 -6.31 6.12 -8.24
CA VAL A 69 -7.64 6.45 -8.76
C VAL A 69 -8.59 5.28 -8.55
N GLU A 70 -9.76 5.56 -8.00
CA GLU A 70 -10.79 4.55 -7.75
C GLU A 70 -11.22 3.84 -9.03
N GLY A 71 -11.27 2.51 -8.99
CA GLY A 71 -11.66 1.66 -10.12
C GLY A 71 -10.65 1.63 -11.28
N SER A 72 -9.54 2.35 -11.19
CA SER A 72 -8.51 2.33 -12.23
C SER A 72 -7.68 1.05 -12.17
N LEU A 73 -7.46 0.44 -13.34
CA LEU A 73 -6.50 -0.65 -13.53
C LEU A 73 -5.11 -0.13 -13.92
N VAL A 74 -4.96 1.19 -14.10
CA VAL A 74 -3.70 1.80 -14.54
C VAL A 74 -2.84 2.11 -13.32
N VAL A 75 -1.78 1.31 -13.14
CA VAL A 75 -0.80 1.40 -12.05
C VAL A 75 0.44 2.23 -12.40
N ASN A 76 0.42 2.94 -13.53
CA ASN A 76 1.59 3.70 -14.01
C ASN A 76 1.83 4.95 -13.13
N SER A 77 3.07 5.13 -12.68
CA SER A 77 3.47 6.24 -11.80
C SER A 77 3.27 7.61 -12.45
N SER A 78 3.44 7.72 -13.76
CA SER A 78 3.23 8.98 -14.50
C SER A 78 1.77 9.45 -14.53
N GLN A 79 0.82 8.61 -14.09
CA GLN A 79 -0.61 8.94 -13.99
C GLN A 79 -1.11 8.83 -12.54
N GLY A 80 -0.23 9.06 -11.55
CA GLY A 80 -0.61 9.03 -10.14
C GLY A 80 -0.63 7.63 -9.53
N GLY A 81 0.15 6.70 -10.07
CA GLY A 81 0.41 5.41 -9.42
C GLY A 81 1.31 5.57 -8.20
N GLY A 82 0.89 5.01 -7.07
CA GLY A 82 1.71 4.90 -5.86
C GLY A 82 2.54 3.62 -5.85
N SER A 83 3.50 3.51 -4.93
CA SER A 83 4.22 2.27 -4.65
C SER A 83 4.00 1.81 -3.20
N LYS A 84 4.13 0.51 -2.96
CA LYS A 84 4.12 -0.09 -1.62
C LYS A 84 5.29 -1.06 -1.48
N ASP A 85 5.71 -1.26 -0.24
CA ASP A 85 6.66 -2.31 0.09
C ASP A 85 6.02 -3.69 -0.11
N THR A 86 6.81 -4.63 -0.64
CA THR A 86 6.40 -6.03 -0.81
C THR A 86 7.13 -6.88 0.21
N TRP A 87 6.39 -7.44 1.17
CA TRP A 87 6.98 -8.32 2.19
C TRP A 87 6.77 -9.78 1.82
N VAL A 88 7.87 -10.50 1.59
CA VAL A 88 7.85 -11.97 1.42
C VAL A 88 8.21 -12.60 2.75
N LEU A 89 7.28 -13.37 3.31
CA LEU A 89 7.46 -14.00 4.62
C LEU A 89 8.34 -15.25 4.48
N ALA A 90 9.40 -15.34 5.28
CA ALA A 90 10.22 -16.54 5.36
C ALA A 90 9.49 -17.65 6.15
N SER A 91 9.63 -18.91 5.71
CA SER A 91 9.13 -20.04 6.47
C SER A 91 9.89 -20.14 7.80
N ARG A 92 9.18 -20.33 8.91
CA ARG A 92 9.78 -20.42 10.25
C ARG A 92 10.67 -21.68 10.42
N ALA A 93 10.64 -22.62 9.48
CA ALA A 93 11.23 -23.95 9.59
C ALA A 93 12.38 -24.26 8.61
N SER A 94 12.63 -23.46 7.56
CA SER A 94 13.74 -23.75 6.63
C SER A 94 15.00 -22.95 6.96
N VAL A 95 16.06 -23.65 7.36
CA VAL A 95 17.39 -23.08 7.65
C VAL A 95 18.03 -22.41 6.43
N ALA A 96 17.73 -22.88 5.21
CA ALA A 96 18.26 -22.30 3.97
C ALA A 96 17.74 -20.86 3.67
N ASN A 97 16.51 -20.52 4.09
CA ASN A 97 15.99 -19.15 3.96
C ASN A 97 16.50 -18.20 5.07
N ARG A 98 17.25 -18.70 6.05
CA ARG A 98 17.80 -17.89 7.14
C ARG A 98 19.00 -17.06 6.69
N GLU A 99 19.76 -17.55 5.71
CA GLU A 99 20.95 -16.87 5.18
C GLU A 99 20.59 -15.54 4.48
N LEU A 100 19.41 -15.44 3.85
CA LEU A 100 18.88 -14.19 3.30
C LEU A 100 18.23 -13.28 4.36
N GLY A 101 17.94 -13.80 5.56
CA GLY A 101 17.39 -13.05 6.70
C GLY A 101 18.44 -12.57 7.71
N ALA A 102 19.71 -12.94 7.54
CA ALA A 102 20.77 -12.64 8.50
C ALA A 102 21.31 -11.20 8.38
N ALA A 103 21.10 -10.53 7.25
CA ALA A 103 21.48 -9.13 7.04
C ALA A 103 20.44 -8.17 7.62
N GLN A 104 20.33 -8.15 8.95
CA GLN A 104 19.74 -7.09 9.77
C GLN A 104 18.23 -6.79 9.59
N ILE A 105 17.45 -6.96 10.67
CA ILE A 105 16.54 -5.95 11.28
C ILE A 105 15.43 -6.66 12.10
N VAL A 106 15.31 -6.24 13.37
CA VAL A 106 14.38 -6.63 14.45
C VAL A 106 14.50 -8.06 15.00
N ARG A 107 15.08 -8.17 16.21
CA ARG A 107 15.27 -9.43 16.95
C ARG A 107 14.13 -9.79 17.92
N SER A 108 13.12 -8.94 18.08
CA SER A 108 11.91 -9.28 18.83
C SER A 108 10.78 -8.26 18.60
N LEU A 109 9.55 -8.78 18.50
CA LEU A 109 8.34 -7.96 18.67
C LEU A 109 8.15 -7.67 20.17
N PRO A 110 7.66 -6.47 20.55
CA PRO A 110 7.27 -6.22 21.94
C PRO A 110 6.18 -7.21 22.36
N PRO A 111 6.17 -7.66 23.63
CA PRO A 111 5.17 -8.61 24.11
C PRO A 111 3.77 -8.02 23.94
N ALA A 112 2.83 -8.85 23.50
CA ALA A 112 1.43 -8.46 23.41
C ALA A 112 0.94 -8.07 24.80
N VAL A 113 0.29 -6.90 24.90
CA VAL A 113 -0.44 -6.51 26.11
C VAL A 113 -1.51 -7.58 26.34
N PRO A 114 -1.54 -8.27 27.50
CA PRO A 114 -2.57 -9.25 27.76
C PRO A 114 -3.93 -8.55 27.70
N ALA A 115 -4.83 -9.08 26.89
CA ALA A 115 -6.22 -8.65 26.88
C ALA A 115 -6.78 -8.91 28.27
N GLY A 116 -6.96 -7.85 29.05
CA GLY A 116 -7.68 -7.92 30.32
C GLY A 116 -9.04 -8.54 30.07
N GLU A 117 -9.39 -9.53 30.88
CA GLU A 117 -10.73 -10.13 30.90
C GLU A 117 -11.79 -9.03 31.07
N PRO A 118 -12.99 -9.21 30.50
CA PRO A 118 -14.07 -8.26 30.70
C PRO A 118 -14.57 -8.40 32.15
N GLU A 119 -14.07 -7.56 33.05
CA GLU A 119 -14.71 -7.34 34.35
C GLU A 119 -16.11 -6.75 34.10
N ALA A 120 -17.11 -7.62 34.28
CA ALA A 120 -18.49 -7.23 34.33
C ALA A 120 -18.88 -6.84 35.76
N ASP A 121 -19.57 -5.71 35.82
CA ASP A 121 -20.48 -5.25 36.88
C ASP A 121 -19.90 -4.34 37.99
N GLY A 122 -20.69 -3.33 38.35
CA GLY A 122 -20.41 -2.47 39.51
C GLY A 122 -20.54 -0.97 39.27
N SER A 123 -21.78 -0.49 39.15
CA SER A 123 -22.28 0.81 39.64
C SER A 123 -21.30 1.94 40.00
N GLY A 124 -21.53 3.14 39.44
CA GLY A 124 -21.29 4.39 40.19
C GLY A 124 -20.68 5.57 39.45
N GLN A 125 -21.51 6.59 39.26
CA GLN A 125 -21.18 8.03 39.31
C GLN A 125 -20.51 8.70 38.08
N ARG A 126 -21.36 9.50 37.41
CA ARG A 126 -21.08 10.64 36.52
C ARG A 126 -19.83 11.45 36.91
N PRO A 127 -19.00 11.86 35.93
CA PRO A 127 -18.14 13.03 36.11
C PRO A 127 -18.93 14.32 35.82
N GLN A 128 -18.94 15.23 36.79
CA GLN A 128 -19.37 16.63 36.62
C GLN A 128 -18.32 17.41 35.80
N PRO A 129 -18.72 18.47 35.06
CA PRO A 129 -17.77 19.38 34.44
C PRO A 129 -17.30 20.43 35.47
N ARG A 130 -16.00 20.74 35.50
CA ARG A 130 -15.47 21.89 36.23
C ARG A 130 -14.41 22.65 35.42
N PRO A 131 -14.26 23.96 35.69
CA PRO A 131 -14.45 24.95 34.65
C PRO A 131 -13.16 25.60 34.14
N SER A 132 -13.37 26.38 33.09
CA SER A 132 -12.52 27.37 32.46
C SER A 132 -11.58 28.13 33.40
N ARG A 133 -10.37 28.37 32.90
CA ARG A 133 -9.61 29.57 33.25
C ARG A 133 -9.09 30.22 31.97
N ALA A 134 -9.79 31.27 31.57
CA ALA A 134 -9.33 32.24 30.59
C ALA A 134 -8.29 33.17 31.26
N ALA A 135 -7.24 33.49 30.52
CA ALA A 135 -6.63 34.81 30.38
C ALA A 135 -5.48 34.67 29.35
N SER A 136 -5.63 35.18 28.13
CA SER A 136 -5.23 36.54 27.74
C SER A 136 -3.70 36.71 27.79
N ASP A 137 -3.01 36.67 26.65
CA ASP A 137 -2.61 37.89 25.95
C ASP A 137 -1.63 37.64 24.79
N GLN A 138 -2.06 38.11 23.62
CA GLN A 138 -1.33 38.82 22.55
C GLN A 138 0.22 38.68 22.48
N HIS A 139 0.73 38.22 21.34
CA HIS A 139 1.48 39.11 20.43
C HIS A 139 1.71 38.51 19.03
N SER A 140 1.73 39.46 18.10
CA SER A 140 1.83 39.49 16.65
C SER A 140 3.17 39.00 16.05
N GLN A 141 3.17 38.90 14.70
CA GLN A 141 4.33 38.96 13.77
C GLN A 141 5.15 37.66 13.61
N GLN A 142 5.70 37.27 12.47
CA GLN A 142 5.73 37.76 11.08
C GLN A 142 6.34 36.64 10.20
N GLN A 143 6.06 36.75 8.91
CA GLN A 143 6.61 36.02 7.76
C GLN A 143 8.11 35.71 7.84
N GLN A 144 8.50 34.53 7.37
CA GLN A 144 9.45 34.34 6.24
C GLN A 144 9.00 33.15 5.40
#